data_AF-A0A8J7F5U8-F1
#
_entry.id   AF-A0A8J7F5U8-F1
#
_cell.length_a   1.000
_cell.length_b   1.000
_cell.length_c   1.000
_cell.angle_alpha   90.00
_cell.angle_beta   90.00
_cell.angle_gamma   90.00
#
_symmetry.space_group_name_H-M   'P 1'
#
loop_
_entity.id
_entity.type
_entity.pdbx_description
1 polymer ?
#
loop_
_entity_poly.entity_id
_entity_poly.type
_entity_poly.pdbx_seq_one_letter_code
_entity_poly.pdbx_strand_id
1 'polypeptide(L)'
;MKLHSNLQKLALISLPILGIVASANLAHANSYQIAQNVNCNNPQTTLEMRVCAGRSYEAADKKLNQVYRQLKPKLNAKQQKRLVDAQIAWIQFRDKSCAFEAGEAEGGTLEPVLKLSCLTDVTQQRVKDLERYLKIVNNR
;
A
#
# COMPACT_ATOMS: atom_id res chain seq x y z
N MET A 1 1.52 -6.43 10.22
CA MET A 1 2.46 -7.34 10.91
C MET A 1 3.33 -7.92 9.81
N LYS A 2 4.62 -7.53 9.80
CA LYS A 2 5.58 -7.81 8.72
C LYS A 2 5.75 -9.32 8.52
N LEU A 3 5.74 -9.78 7.27
CA LEU A 3 6.41 -11.02 6.85
C LEU A 3 6.98 -10.83 5.44
N HIS A 4 8.02 -10.00 5.34
CA HIS A 4 9.04 -10.17 4.32
C HIS A 4 10.36 -10.36 5.08
N SER A 5 10.78 -11.62 5.24
CA SER A 5 12.11 -12.01 5.74
C SER A 5 12.26 -13.53 5.62
N ASN A 6 13.43 -13.97 5.16
CA ASN A 6 13.97 -15.34 5.15
C ASN A 6 13.74 -16.21 3.91
N LEU A 7 14.32 -15.82 2.77
CA LEU A 7 14.67 -16.77 1.69
C LEU A 7 16.02 -16.43 1.02
N GLN A 8 17.04 -16.04 1.79
CA GLN A 8 18.40 -15.81 1.25
C GLN A 8 19.55 -16.32 2.15
N LYS A 9 19.30 -17.28 3.05
CA LYS A 9 20.39 -17.89 3.82
C LYS A 9 20.40 -19.40 3.59
N LEU A 10 21.06 -19.84 2.52
CA LEU A 10 21.73 -21.15 2.39
C LEU A 10 22.34 -21.24 0.98
N ALA A 11 23.54 -20.71 0.82
CA ALA A 11 24.45 -21.13 -0.24
C ALA A 11 25.78 -21.44 0.44
N LEU A 12 26.05 -22.74 0.61
CA LEU A 12 27.28 -23.29 1.17
C LEU A 12 28.41 -23.15 0.14
N ILE A 13 29.56 -22.72 0.64
CA ILE A 13 30.77 -22.39 -0.13
C ILE A 13 31.62 -23.66 -0.32
N SER A 14 32.02 -23.95 -1.56
CA SER A 14 33.23 -24.74 -1.87
C SER A 14 33.90 -24.21 -3.14
N LEU A 15 35.14 -23.72 -3.01
CA LEU A 15 36.07 -23.21 -4.05
C LEU A 15 36.99 -24.33 -4.59
N PRO A 16 37.86 -24.15 -5.62
CA PRO A 16 37.82 -23.38 -6.89
C PRO A 16 38.24 -24.26 -8.13
N ILE A 17 38.23 -23.83 -9.40
CA ILE A 17 39.39 -23.36 -10.21
C ILE A 17 38.98 -23.05 -11.67
N LEU A 18 39.52 -21.94 -12.20
CA LEU A 18 39.72 -21.47 -13.60
C LEU A 18 38.73 -21.83 -14.72
N GLY A 19 38.02 -20.80 -15.20
CA GLY A 19 37.40 -20.77 -16.54
C GLY A 19 36.86 -19.38 -16.85
N ILE A 20 37.61 -18.58 -17.61
CA ILE A 20 37.20 -17.27 -18.11
C ILE A 20 36.14 -17.46 -19.20
N VAL A 21 34.90 -17.08 -18.92
CA VAL A 21 34.04 -16.40 -19.90
C VAL A 21 33.35 -15.23 -19.21
N ALA A 22 33.89 -14.04 -19.46
CA ALA A 22 33.25 -12.78 -19.11
C ALA A 22 31.99 -12.62 -19.97
N SER A 23 30.82 -12.88 -19.38
CA SER A 23 29.57 -12.27 -19.84
C SER A 23 28.74 -11.90 -18.62
N ALA A 24 29.08 -10.79 -17.97
CA ALA A 24 28.23 -10.17 -16.98
C ALA A 24 27.02 -9.54 -17.69
N ASN A 25 26.02 -10.35 -18.05
CA ASN A 25 24.70 -9.85 -18.42
C ASN A 25 23.95 -9.43 -17.15
N LEU A 26 24.34 -8.30 -16.55
CA LEU A 26 23.53 -7.62 -15.53
C LEU A 26 22.47 -6.74 -16.21
N ALA A 27 21.52 -7.36 -16.90
CA ALA A 27 20.31 -6.68 -17.37
C ALA A 27 19.23 -6.70 -16.28
N HIS A 28 19.44 -6.06 -15.12
CA HIS A 28 18.44 -6.03 -14.04
C HIS A 28 18.34 -4.71 -13.25
N ALA A 29 18.84 -3.58 -13.75
CA ALA A 29 18.73 -2.31 -13.03
C ALA A 29 18.19 -1.21 -13.92
N ASN A 30 16.87 -1.02 -13.99
CA ASN A 30 16.28 0.25 -14.50
C ASN A 30 14.90 0.57 -13.92
N SER A 31 14.10 -0.42 -13.47
CA SER A 31 12.78 -0.14 -12.89
C SER A 31 12.82 0.48 -11.49
N TYR A 32 13.84 0.13 -10.69
CA TYR A 32 13.98 0.63 -9.31
C TYR A 32 14.40 2.10 -9.22
N GLN A 33 15.17 2.59 -10.20
CA GLN A 33 15.72 3.95 -10.18
C GLN A 33 14.66 5.02 -10.45
N ILE A 34 13.63 4.72 -11.26
CA ILE A 34 12.54 5.65 -11.54
C ILE A 34 11.69 5.90 -10.28
N ALA A 35 11.45 4.87 -9.46
CA ALA A 35 10.58 4.99 -8.29
C ALA A 35 11.13 5.85 -7.15
N GLN A 36 12.45 6.12 -7.10
CA GLN A 36 13.08 6.82 -5.99
C GLN A 36 13.13 8.34 -6.17
N ASN A 37 13.17 8.86 -7.40
CA ASN A 37 13.42 10.29 -7.67
C ASN A 37 12.23 11.05 -8.29
N VAL A 38 10.99 10.57 -8.10
CA VAL A 38 9.79 11.23 -8.64
C VAL A 38 9.42 12.49 -7.83
N ASN A 39 9.26 13.63 -8.52
CA ASN A 39 8.71 14.86 -7.96
C ASN A 39 7.16 14.82 -7.97
N CYS A 40 6.57 14.45 -6.84
CA CYS A 40 5.11 14.36 -6.72
C CYS A 40 4.37 15.69 -6.66
N ASN A 41 5.07 16.83 -6.60
CA ASN A 41 4.45 18.14 -6.75
C ASN A 41 4.19 18.50 -8.22
N ASN A 42 4.85 17.82 -9.16
CA ASN A 42 4.70 18.06 -10.59
C ASN A 42 5.03 16.81 -11.43
N PRO A 43 4.28 15.69 -11.31
CA PRO A 43 4.54 14.50 -12.09
C PRO A 43 4.27 14.74 -13.58
N GLN A 44 5.24 14.41 -14.45
CA GLN A 44 5.18 14.71 -15.89
C GLN A 44 4.70 13.53 -16.74
N THR A 45 4.78 12.31 -16.21
CA THR A 45 4.38 11.10 -16.94
C THR A 45 3.35 10.31 -16.15
N THR A 46 2.53 9.50 -16.84
CA THR A 46 1.56 8.60 -16.16
C THR A 46 2.26 7.60 -15.22
N LEU A 47 3.51 7.23 -15.53
CA LEU A 47 4.33 6.40 -14.64
C LEU A 47 4.65 7.13 -13.33
N GLU A 48 5.08 8.39 -13.40
CA GLU A 48 5.33 9.23 -12.24
C GLU A 48 4.04 9.49 -11.44
N MET A 49 2.93 9.79 -12.13
CA MET A 49 1.61 9.96 -11.51
C MET A 49 1.22 8.71 -10.71
N ARG A 50 1.41 7.52 -11.29
CA ARG A 50 1.13 6.24 -10.61
C ARG A 50 2.01 6.03 -9.39
N VAL A 51 3.29 6.35 -9.47
CA VAL A 51 4.21 6.29 -8.31
C VAL A 51 3.72 7.21 -7.20
N CYS A 52 3.34 8.45 -7.53
CA CYS A 52 2.86 9.41 -6.56
C CYS A 52 1.51 9.03 -5.93
N ALA A 53 0.56 8.56 -6.74
CA ALA A 53 -0.72 8.05 -6.24
C ALA A 53 -0.50 6.84 -5.30
N GLY A 54 0.45 5.96 -5.63
CA GLY A 54 0.85 4.85 -4.78
C GLY A 54 1.38 5.31 -3.41
N ARG A 55 2.29 6.28 -3.39
CA ARG A 55 2.83 6.86 -2.16
C ARG A 55 1.73 7.50 -1.29
N SER A 56 0.80 8.21 -1.92
CA SER A 56 -0.36 8.81 -1.23
C SER A 56 -1.26 7.75 -0.60
N TYR A 57 -1.56 6.68 -1.32
CA TYR A 57 -2.35 5.58 -0.80
C TYR A 57 -1.64 4.86 0.34
N GLU A 58 -0.34 4.56 0.21
CA GLU A 58 0.46 3.96 1.28
C GLU A 58 0.46 4.81 2.56
N ALA A 59 0.56 6.14 2.44
CA ALA A 59 0.47 7.06 3.56
C ALA A 59 -0.91 7.00 4.24
N ALA A 60 -1.99 6.99 3.46
CA ALA A 60 -3.35 6.87 3.98
C ALA A 60 -3.60 5.52 4.68
N ASP A 61 -3.17 4.41 4.07
CA ASP A 61 -3.31 3.07 4.64
C ASP A 61 -2.49 2.91 5.93
N LYS A 62 -1.27 3.45 5.96
CA LYS A 62 -0.44 3.48 7.18
C LYS A 62 -1.16 4.20 8.32
N LYS A 63 -1.77 5.36 8.02
CA LYS A 63 -2.53 6.14 9.01
C LYS A 63 -3.79 5.41 9.45
N LEU A 64 -4.55 4.80 8.54
CA LEU A 64 -5.72 3.95 8.88
C LEU A 64 -5.33 2.86 9.86
N ASN A 65 -4.26 2.12 9.54
CA ASN A 65 -3.77 1.04 10.36
C ASN A 65 -3.26 1.51 11.73
N GLN A 66 -2.65 2.70 11.78
CA GLN A 66 -2.24 3.32 13.04
C GLN A 66 -3.45 3.61 13.95
N VAL A 67 -4.48 4.30 13.43
CA VAL A 67 -5.67 4.66 14.22
C VAL A 67 -6.45 3.41 14.62
N TYR A 68 -6.59 2.43 13.72
CA TYR A 68 -7.21 1.15 14.03
C TYR A 68 -6.53 0.43 15.20
N ARG A 69 -5.18 0.38 15.21
CA ARG A 69 -4.40 -0.20 16.30
C ARG A 69 -4.51 0.57 17.62
N GLN A 70 -4.78 1.87 17.58
CA GLN A 70 -5.04 2.67 18.79
C GLN A 70 -6.45 2.43 19.33
N LEU A 71 -7.45 2.31 18.44
CA LEU A 71 -8.85 2.12 18.80
C LEU A 71 -9.16 0.71 19.32
N LYS A 72 -8.77 -0.34 18.58
CA LYS A 72 -9.15 -1.73 18.88
C LYS A 72 -8.89 -2.16 20.34
N PRO A 73 -7.73 -1.91 20.97
CA PRO A 73 -7.47 -2.38 22.34
C PRO A 73 -8.31 -1.67 23.41
N LYS A 74 -8.94 -0.54 23.10
CA LYS A 74 -9.81 0.21 24.03
C LYS A 74 -11.25 -0.31 24.05
N LEU A 75 -11.55 -1.31 23.22
CA LEU A 75 -12.89 -1.87 23.06
C LEU A 75 -13.00 -3.22 23.78
N ASN A 76 -14.17 -3.52 24.32
CA ASN A 76 -14.46 -4.86 24.83
C ASN A 76 -14.62 -5.88 23.68
N ALA A 77 -14.65 -7.18 23.99
CA ALA A 77 -14.67 -8.24 22.98
C ALA A 77 -15.82 -8.11 21.95
N LYS A 78 -17.03 -7.77 22.42
CA LYS A 78 -18.21 -7.61 21.55
C LYS A 78 -18.04 -6.41 20.61
N GLN A 79 -17.49 -5.30 21.10
CA GLN A 79 -17.20 -4.12 20.29
C GLN A 79 -16.06 -4.37 19.30
N GLN A 80 -15.01 -5.08 19.70
CA GLN A 80 -13.92 -5.45 18.79
C GLN A 80 -14.41 -6.30 17.63
N LYS A 81 -15.26 -7.30 17.90
CA LYS A 81 -15.86 -8.13 16.85
C LYS A 81 -16.64 -7.26 15.85
N ARG A 82 -17.50 -6.37 16.34
CA ARG A 82 -18.26 -5.44 15.48
C ARG A 82 -17.36 -4.52 14.66
N LEU A 83 -16.27 -4.02 15.24
CA LEU A 83 -15.29 -3.19 14.53
C LEU A 83 -14.59 -3.97 13.42
N VAL A 84 -14.19 -5.23 13.68
CA VAL A 84 -13.56 -6.11 12.68
C VAL A 84 -14.53 -6.39 11.54
N ASP A 85 -15.77 -6.79 11.84
CA ASP A 85 -16.78 -7.09 10.83
C ASP A 85 -17.05 -5.85 9.94
N ALA A 86 -17.19 -4.66 10.56
CA ALA A 86 -17.35 -3.41 9.84
C ALA A 86 -16.12 -3.04 8.98
N GLN A 87 -14.90 -3.34 9.44
CA GLN A 87 -13.68 -3.07 8.69
C GLN A 87 -13.55 -3.99 7.46
N ILE A 88 -13.92 -5.26 7.59
CA ILE A 88 -13.94 -6.23 6.48
C ILE A 88 -14.95 -5.78 5.41
N ALA A 89 -16.17 -5.42 5.83
CA ALA A 89 -17.18 -4.91 4.91
C ALA A 89 -16.74 -3.61 4.22
N TRP A 90 -16.09 -2.70 4.96
CA TRP A 90 -15.54 -1.48 4.39
C TRP A 90 -14.45 -1.74 3.33
N ILE A 91 -13.56 -2.73 3.54
CA ILE A 91 -12.55 -3.11 2.54
C ILE A 91 -13.22 -3.56 1.23
N GLN A 92 -14.26 -4.39 1.33
CA GLN A 92 -15.02 -4.84 0.16
C GLN A 92 -15.70 -3.69 -0.58
N PHE A 93 -16.30 -2.76 0.16
CA PHE A 93 -16.86 -1.53 -0.40
C PHE A 93 -15.78 -0.72 -1.12
N ARG A 94 -14.67 -0.40 -0.45
CA ARG A 94 -13.56 0.38 -0.99
C ARG A 94 -13.06 -0.22 -2.31
N ASP A 95 -12.79 -1.53 -2.31
CA ASP A 95 -12.20 -2.18 -3.48
C ASP A 95 -13.16 -2.20 -4.67
N LYS A 96 -14.47 -2.39 -4.43
CA LYS A 96 -15.50 -2.35 -5.49
C LYS A 96 -15.77 -0.93 -5.99
N SER A 97 -15.88 0.05 -5.10
CA SER A 97 -16.05 1.46 -5.48
C SER A 97 -14.87 1.96 -6.30
N CYS A 98 -13.64 1.68 -5.88
CA CYS A 98 -12.46 2.14 -6.61
C CYS A 98 -12.21 1.37 -7.91
N ALA A 99 -12.75 0.15 -8.06
CA ALA A 99 -12.77 -0.52 -9.35
C ALA A 99 -13.77 0.13 -10.31
N PHE A 100 -14.96 0.50 -9.81
CA PHE A 100 -15.97 1.21 -10.58
C PHE A 100 -15.47 2.59 -11.03
N GLU A 101 -14.94 3.41 -10.11
CA GLU A 101 -14.44 4.76 -10.42
C GLU A 101 -13.29 4.75 -11.43
N ALA A 102 -12.39 3.77 -11.34
CA ALA A 102 -11.29 3.63 -12.30
C ALA A 102 -11.74 3.20 -13.70
N GLY A 103 -12.96 2.64 -13.82
CA GLY A 103 -13.51 2.14 -15.09
C GLY A 103 -13.65 3.22 -16.17
N GLU A 104 -13.68 4.50 -15.81
CA GLU A 104 -13.65 5.60 -16.80
C GLU A 104 -12.40 5.59 -17.69
N ALA A 105 -11.30 4.99 -17.23
CA ALA A 105 -10.05 4.87 -17.97
C ALA A 105 -9.69 3.41 -18.30
N GLU A 106 -10.68 2.50 -18.31
CA GLU A 106 -10.48 1.05 -18.45
C GLU A 106 -9.55 0.69 -19.62
N GLY A 107 -8.54 -0.15 -19.34
CA GLY A 107 -7.53 -0.59 -20.31
C GLY A 107 -6.46 0.45 -20.64
N GLY A 108 -6.60 1.68 -20.16
CA GLY A 108 -5.65 2.77 -20.34
C GLY A 108 -4.56 2.81 -19.27
N THR A 109 -3.49 3.58 -19.53
CA THR A 109 -2.40 3.78 -18.56
C THR A 109 -2.84 4.59 -17.33
N LEU A 110 -3.95 5.33 -17.44
CA LEU A 110 -4.49 6.18 -16.37
C LEU A 110 -5.36 5.41 -15.37
N GLU A 111 -5.96 4.27 -15.74
CA GLU A 111 -6.78 3.43 -14.85
C GLU A 111 -6.13 3.16 -13.48
N PRO A 112 -4.87 2.68 -13.38
CA PRO A 112 -4.24 2.46 -12.08
C PRO A 112 -4.00 3.75 -11.28
N VAL A 113 -3.84 4.89 -11.94
CA VAL A 113 -3.71 6.20 -11.27
C VAL A 113 -5.04 6.57 -10.61
N LEU A 114 -6.15 6.50 -11.36
CA LEU A 114 -7.49 6.79 -10.82
C LEU A 114 -7.86 5.85 -9.67
N LYS A 115 -7.58 4.56 -9.83
CA LYS A 115 -7.80 3.57 -8.78
C LYS A 115 -7.06 3.90 -7.49
N LEU A 116 -5.77 4.26 -7.58
CA LEU A 116 -4.95 4.62 -6.42
C LEU A 116 -5.41 5.93 -5.76
N SER A 117 -5.88 6.89 -6.55
CA SER A 117 -6.49 8.12 -6.04
C SER A 117 -7.77 7.82 -5.25
N CYS A 118 -8.71 7.05 -5.81
CA CYS A 118 -9.91 6.63 -5.07
C CYS A 118 -9.55 5.88 -3.78
N LEU A 119 -8.61 4.93 -3.87
CA LEU A 119 -8.17 4.16 -2.70
C LEU A 119 -7.64 5.08 -1.59
N THR A 120 -6.93 6.15 -1.97
CA THR A 120 -6.46 7.18 -1.04
C THR A 120 -7.63 7.89 -0.37
N ASP A 121 -8.57 8.42 -1.15
CA ASP A 121 -9.67 9.26 -0.65
C ASP A 121 -10.61 8.48 0.27
N VAL A 122 -11.04 7.29 -0.16
CA VAL A 122 -11.90 6.41 0.63
C VAL A 122 -11.20 5.96 1.93
N THR A 123 -9.89 5.74 1.88
CA THR A 123 -9.09 5.39 3.07
C THR A 123 -8.96 6.57 4.02
N GLN A 124 -8.74 7.79 3.53
CA GLN A 124 -8.70 9.00 4.37
C GLN A 124 -10.06 9.26 5.04
N GLN A 125 -11.17 9.01 4.35
CA GLN A 125 -12.49 9.12 4.96
C GLN A 125 -12.67 8.10 6.10
N ARG A 126 -12.19 6.86 5.90
CA ARG A 126 -12.22 5.84 6.94
C ARG A 126 -11.33 6.18 8.13
N VAL A 127 -10.18 6.82 7.91
CA VAL A 127 -9.35 7.37 9.00
C VAL A 127 -10.18 8.30 9.87
N LYS A 128 -10.90 9.26 9.28
CA LYS A 128 -11.74 10.22 10.02
C LYS A 128 -12.81 9.52 10.85
N ASP A 129 -13.43 8.47 10.31
CA ASP A 129 -14.40 7.66 11.06
C ASP A 129 -13.76 6.96 12.27
N LEU A 130 -12.61 6.32 12.08
CA LEU A 130 -11.92 5.63 13.18
C LEU A 130 -11.40 6.61 14.23
N GLU A 131 -10.94 7.80 13.84
CA GLU A 131 -10.52 8.86 14.76
C GLU A 131 -11.71 9.39 15.58
N ARG A 132 -12.87 9.56 14.96
CA ARG A 132 -14.11 9.91 15.65
C ARG A 132 -14.49 8.84 16.68
N TYR A 133 -14.43 7.56 16.31
CA TYR A 133 -14.70 6.46 17.25
C TYR A 133 -13.70 6.44 18.41
N LEU A 134 -12.41 6.64 18.12
CA LEU A 134 -11.35 6.73 19.14
C LEU A 134 -11.61 7.88 20.12
N LYS A 135 -12.01 9.06 19.62
CA LYS A 135 -12.39 10.20 20.48
C LYS A 135 -13.57 9.85 21.39
N ILE A 136 -14.62 9.22 20.84
CA ILE A 136 -15.78 8.79 21.63
C ILE A 136 -15.37 7.81 22.74
N VAL A 137 -14.51 6.84 22.42
CA VAL A 137 -14.06 5.82 23.39
C VAL A 137 -13.15 6.41 24.47
N ASN A 138 -12.30 7.40 24.12
CA ASN A 138 -11.43 8.06 25.10
C ASN A 138 -12.17 8.98 26.09
N ASN A 139 -13.39 9.40 25.75
CA ASN A 139 -14.19 10.33 26.56
C ASN A 139 -15.28 9.62 27.39
N ARG A 140 -15.18 8.29 27.55
CA ARG A 140 -16.10 7.49 28.37
C ARG A 140 -15.58 7.34 29.79
#